data_AF-A0A7W0WJ62-F1
#
_entry.id   AF-A0A7W0WJ62-F1
#
_cell.length_a   1.000
_cell.length_b   1.000
_cell.length_c   1.000
_cell.angle_alpha   90.00
_cell.angle_beta   90.00
_cell.angle_gamma   90.00
#
_symmetry.space_group_name_H-M   'P 1'
#
loop_
_entity.id
_entity.type
_entity.pdbx_description
1 polymer ?
#
loop_
_entity_poly.entity_id
_entity_poly.type
_entity_poly.pdbx_seq_one_letter_code
_entity_poly.pdbx_strand_id
1 'polypeptide(L)'
;MTVCARLSDRMPDVALGRSGWTVDEAAHLDACADCLAEWNILSTAARLGASLVVSPDPAIMAARILERVVIERGRERARTRGWAGAGIAAAAAAVALAVWTGQGDRPSSVPAPTEPLAVSSPVAAAPGPARRPTDSSLAQARPNPQERWELPMPELDSLSVDELDAMLRALDEPLAQADVETVGPDEAGDDELESVLAGLEG
;
A
#
# COMPACT_ATOMS: atom_id res chain seq x y z
N MET A 1 -25.36 14.70 29.05
CA MET A 1 -25.11 14.02 27.76
C MET A 1 -26.36 14.13 26.93
N THR A 2 -26.25 14.49 25.65
CA THR A 2 -27.41 14.66 24.76
C THR A 2 -28.02 13.31 24.41
N VAL A 3 -29.31 13.30 24.08
CA VAL A 3 -30.05 12.07 23.71
C VAL A 3 -29.40 11.39 22.50
N CYS A 4 -28.90 12.17 21.53
CA CYS A 4 -28.19 11.68 20.34
C CYS A 4 -26.92 10.88 20.69
N ALA A 5 -26.09 11.37 21.62
CA ALA A 5 -24.85 10.68 22.00
C ALA A 5 -25.13 9.30 22.60
N ARG A 6 -26.14 9.21 23.49
CA ARG A 6 -26.58 7.94 24.06
C ARG A 6 -27.13 6.99 22.99
N LEU A 7 -27.79 7.52 21.97
CA LEU A 7 -28.36 6.72 20.87
C LEU A 7 -27.25 6.18 19.95
N SER A 8 -26.30 7.03 19.55
CA SER A 8 -25.10 6.67 18.78
C SER A 8 -24.32 5.54 19.47
N ASP A 9 -24.07 5.67 20.78
CA ASP A 9 -23.39 4.62 21.57
C ASP A 9 -24.12 3.25 21.54
N ARG A 10 -25.45 3.25 21.42
CA ARG A 10 -26.28 2.02 21.38
C ARG A 10 -26.49 1.46 19.98
N MET A 11 -26.37 2.26 18.91
CA MET A 11 -26.66 1.83 17.54
C MET A 11 -25.88 0.56 17.11
N PRO A 12 -24.57 0.40 17.42
CA PRO A 12 -23.83 -0.80 17.03
C PRO A 12 -24.43 -2.09 17.60
N ASP A 13 -24.84 -2.08 18.87
CA ASP A 13 -25.44 -3.25 19.51
C ASP A 13 -26.82 -3.58 18.93
N VAL A 14 -27.61 -2.57 18.54
CA VAL A 14 -28.89 -2.80 17.86
C VAL A 14 -28.68 -3.29 16.43
N ALA A 15 -27.71 -2.73 15.70
CA ALA A 15 -27.37 -3.15 14.34
C ALA A 15 -26.90 -4.61 14.28
N LEU A 16 -26.18 -5.06 15.30
CA LEU A 16 -25.73 -6.45 15.47
C LEU A 16 -26.81 -7.38 16.06
N GLY A 17 -28.01 -6.87 16.36
CA GLY A 17 -29.10 -7.65 16.94
C GLY A 17 -28.89 -8.08 18.40
N ARG A 18 -27.96 -7.44 19.14
CA ARG A 18 -27.69 -7.73 20.57
C ARG A 18 -28.66 -7.02 21.51
N SER A 19 -29.29 -5.94 21.05
CA SER A 19 -30.34 -5.23 21.78
C SER A 19 -31.42 -4.69 20.83
N GLY A 20 -32.56 -4.29 21.37
CA GLY A 20 -33.64 -3.65 20.61
C GLY A 20 -33.81 -2.17 20.97
N TRP A 21 -34.43 -1.42 20.06
CA TRP A 21 -34.86 -0.04 20.31
C TRP A 21 -36.00 0.02 21.32
N THR A 22 -35.93 0.97 22.26
CA THR A 22 -37.12 1.35 23.03
C THR A 22 -38.05 2.23 22.18
N VAL A 23 -39.30 2.40 22.63
CA VAL A 23 -40.28 3.24 21.94
C VAL A 23 -39.79 4.70 21.83
N ASP A 24 -39.20 5.24 22.90
CA ASP A 24 -38.68 6.62 22.90
C ASP A 24 -37.47 6.78 21.97
N GLU A 25 -36.61 5.75 21.90
CA GLU A 25 -35.43 5.75 21.01
C GLU A 25 -35.84 5.68 19.54
N ALA A 26 -36.83 4.84 19.20
CA ALA A 26 -37.38 4.75 17.86
C ALA A 26 -38.02 6.09 17.43
N ALA A 27 -38.80 6.72 18.33
CA ALA A 27 -39.39 8.03 18.06
C ALA A 27 -38.32 9.12 17.83
N HIS A 28 -37.18 9.06 18.55
CA HIS A 28 -36.07 9.98 18.32
C HIS A 28 -35.37 9.73 16.98
N LEU A 29 -35.15 8.47 16.60
CA LEU A 29 -34.57 8.11 15.28
C LEU A 29 -35.41 8.64 14.13
N ASP A 30 -36.75 8.55 14.23
CA ASP A 30 -37.66 9.08 13.21
C ASP A 30 -37.64 10.61 13.14
N ALA A 31 -37.37 11.30 14.26
CA ALA A 31 -37.40 12.75 14.35
C ALA A 31 -36.04 13.42 14.08
N CYS A 32 -34.91 12.72 14.21
CA CYS A 32 -33.57 13.27 14.12
C CYS A 32 -32.83 12.76 12.87
N ALA A 33 -32.65 13.66 11.88
CA ALA A 33 -32.02 13.32 10.60
C ALA A 33 -30.57 12.79 10.74
N ASP A 34 -29.78 13.35 11.67
CA ASP A 34 -28.40 12.92 11.87
C ASP A 34 -28.32 11.51 12.43
N CYS A 35 -29.14 11.19 13.45
CA CYS A 35 -29.21 9.85 14.01
C CYS A 35 -29.75 8.83 13.00
N LEU A 36 -30.69 9.22 12.13
CA LEU A 36 -31.18 8.36 11.06
C LEU A 36 -30.11 8.08 10.00
N ALA A 37 -29.32 9.09 9.63
CA ALA A 37 -28.20 8.92 8.69
C ALA A 37 -27.13 7.97 9.25
N GLU A 38 -26.75 8.15 10.52
CA GLU A 38 -25.81 7.28 11.22
C GLU A 38 -26.32 5.83 11.29
N TRP A 39 -27.60 5.65 11.64
CA TRP A 39 -28.24 4.34 11.69
C TRP A 39 -28.25 3.64 10.32
N ASN A 40 -28.50 4.36 9.22
CA ASN A 40 -28.48 3.79 7.88
C ASN A 40 -27.08 3.26 7.50
N ILE A 41 -26.02 3.97 7.89
CA ILE A 41 -24.64 3.52 7.66
C ILE A 41 -24.36 2.25 8.45
N LEU A 42 -24.64 2.27 9.76
CA LEU A 42 -24.35 1.14 10.66
C LEU A 42 -25.16 -0.11 10.32
N SER A 43 -26.45 0.02 10.03
CA SER A 43 -27.31 -1.11 9.66
C SER A 43 -26.92 -1.72 8.31
N THR A 44 -26.46 -0.92 7.35
CA THR A 44 -25.93 -1.41 6.07
C THR A 44 -24.62 -2.17 6.28
N ALA A 45 -23.70 -1.63 7.07
CA ALA A 45 -22.44 -2.30 7.41
C ALA A 45 -22.69 -3.62 8.15
N ALA A 46 -23.61 -3.64 9.12
CA ALA A 46 -23.96 -4.85 9.86
C ALA A 46 -24.58 -5.92 8.95
N ARG A 47 -25.47 -5.54 8.01
CA ARG A 47 -26.02 -6.46 6.99
C ARG A 47 -24.94 -7.02 6.07
N LEU A 48 -24.01 -6.19 5.62
CA LEU A 48 -22.87 -6.63 4.82
C LEU A 48 -22.02 -7.63 5.61
N GLY A 49 -21.69 -7.30 6.86
CA GLY A 49 -20.99 -8.20 7.77
C GLY A 49 -21.72 -9.54 7.95
N ALA A 50 -23.03 -9.52 8.20
CA ALA A 50 -23.83 -10.74 8.32
C ALA A 50 -23.82 -11.58 7.02
N SER A 51 -23.82 -10.94 5.85
CA SER A 51 -23.71 -11.64 4.57
C SER A 51 -22.33 -12.28 4.35
N LEU A 52 -21.27 -11.71 4.93
CA LEU A 52 -19.91 -12.23 4.87
C LEU A 52 -19.64 -13.33 5.91
N VAL A 53 -20.35 -13.30 7.04
CA VAL A 53 -20.28 -14.33 8.10
C VAL A 53 -20.96 -15.63 7.69
N VAL A 54 -21.73 -15.64 6.58
CA VAL A 54 -21.89 -16.86 5.78
C VAL A 54 -20.52 -17.17 5.18
N SER A 55 -19.66 -17.75 6.02
CA SER A 55 -18.24 -17.95 5.78
C SER A 55 -18.08 -18.54 4.38
N PRO A 56 -17.48 -17.81 3.43
CA PRO A 56 -16.89 -18.49 2.30
C PRO A 56 -15.90 -19.45 2.93
N ASP A 57 -16.03 -20.74 2.63
CA ASP A 57 -15.05 -21.74 3.05
C ASP A 57 -13.65 -21.16 2.78
N PRO A 58 -12.80 -20.98 3.81
CA PRO A 58 -11.50 -20.37 3.65
C PRO A 58 -10.66 -21.10 2.60
N ALA A 59 -10.88 -22.41 2.43
CA ALA A 59 -10.25 -23.19 1.37
C ALA A 59 -10.71 -22.74 -0.03
N ILE A 60 -12.00 -22.44 -0.22
CA ILE A 60 -12.54 -21.92 -1.49
C ILE A 60 -11.99 -20.52 -1.78
N MET A 61 -11.88 -19.65 -0.76
CA MET A 61 -11.28 -18.33 -0.92
C MET A 61 -9.80 -18.41 -1.28
N ALA A 62 -9.03 -19.22 -0.57
CA ALA A 62 -7.62 -19.46 -0.86
C ALA A 62 -7.44 -20.00 -2.28
N ALA A 63 -8.24 -20.99 -2.69
CA ALA A 63 -8.21 -21.54 -4.04
C ALA A 63 -8.47 -20.46 -5.11
N ARG A 64 -9.47 -19.60 -4.92
CA ARG A 64 -9.75 -18.49 -5.87
C ARG A 64 -8.66 -17.44 -5.91
N ILE A 65 -8.04 -17.12 -4.77
CA ILE A 65 -6.92 -16.18 -4.71
C ILE A 65 -5.72 -16.77 -5.46
N LEU A 66 -5.38 -18.03 -5.20
CA LEU A 66 -4.29 -18.73 -5.88
C LEU A 66 -4.54 -18.82 -7.39
N GLU A 67 -5.76 -19.18 -7.81
CA GLU A 67 -6.17 -19.20 -9.22
C GLU A 67 -5.95 -17.84 -9.89
N ARG A 68 -6.39 -16.76 -9.22
CA ARG A 68 -6.20 -15.39 -9.73
C ARG A 68 -4.72 -15.00 -9.83
N VAL A 69 -3.92 -15.34 -8.82
CA VAL A 69 -2.47 -15.07 -8.83
C VAL A 69 -1.77 -15.82 -9.96
N VAL A 70 -2.17 -17.07 -10.23
CA VAL A 70 -1.62 -17.86 -11.35
C VAL A 70 -1.97 -17.21 -12.69
N ILE A 71 -3.21 -16.73 -12.87
CA ILE A 71 -3.64 -16.04 -14.10
C ILE A 71 -2.86 -14.75 -14.31
N GLU A 72 -2.69 -13.93 -13.27
CA GLU A 72 -1.97 -12.66 -13.38
C GLU A 72 -0.47 -12.87 -13.66
N ARG A 73 0.18 -13.81 -12.95
CA ARG A 73 1.58 -14.19 -13.26
C ARG A 73 1.74 -14.71 -14.69
N GLY A 74 0.75 -15.42 -15.22
CA GLY A 74 0.73 -15.86 -16.62
C GLY A 74 0.69 -14.69 -17.60
N ARG A 75 -0.14 -13.67 -17.33
CA ARG A 75 -0.23 -12.45 -18.14
C ARG A 75 1.05 -11.62 -18.11
N GLU A 76 1.67 -11.50 -16.94
CA GLU A 76 2.91 -10.76 -16.78
C GLU A 76 4.06 -11.40 -17.55
N ARG A 77 4.22 -12.72 -17.46
CA ARG A 77 5.21 -13.47 -18.27
C ARG A 77 4.94 -13.35 -19.78
N ALA A 78 3.68 -13.29 -20.20
CA ALA A 78 3.34 -13.08 -21.60
C ALA A 78 3.71 -11.67 -22.09
N ARG A 79 3.50 -10.64 -21.25
CA ARG A 79 3.89 -9.25 -21.55
C ARG A 79 5.41 -9.09 -21.67
N THR A 80 6.18 -9.63 -20.73
CA THR A 80 7.65 -9.50 -20.75
C THR A 80 8.27 -10.19 -21.96
N ARG A 81 7.77 -11.37 -22.36
CA ARG A 81 8.18 -12.05 -23.60
C ARG A 81 7.84 -11.26 -24.86
N GLY A 82 6.69 -10.58 -24.88
CA GLY A 82 6.29 -9.72 -26.00
C GLY A 82 7.22 -8.52 -26.21
N TRP A 83 7.73 -7.92 -25.14
CA TRP A 83 8.65 -6.78 -25.20
C TRP A 83 10.09 -7.18 -25.53
N ALA A 84 10.56 -8.32 -25.02
CA ALA A 84 11.89 -8.84 -25.34
C ALA A 84 12.07 -9.12 -26.85
N GLY A 85 11.01 -9.58 -27.54
CA GLY A 85 11.04 -9.77 -29.00
C GLY A 85 11.06 -8.46 -29.80
N ALA A 86 10.36 -7.43 -29.32
CA ALA A 86 10.28 -6.13 -30.00
C ALA A 86 11.60 -5.33 -29.90
N GLY A 87 12.31 -5.40 -28.77
CA GLY A 87 13.59 -4.71 -28.57
C GLY A 87 14.72 -5.24 -29.47
N ILE A 88 14.78 -6.56 -29.67
CA ILE A 88 15.83 -7.20 -30.49
C ILE A 88 15.64 -6.88 -31.98
N ALA A 89 14.39 -6.85 -32.47
CA ALA A 89 14.10 -6.52 -33.87
C ALA A 89 14.44 -5.05 -34.22
N ALA A 90 14.18 -4.11 -33.31
CA ALA A 90 14.52 -2.70 -33.51
C ALA A 90 16.04 -2.45 -33.52
N ALA A 91 16.79 -3.12 -32.63
CA ALA A 91 18.25 -3.01 -32.59
C ALA A 91 18.91 -3.60 -33.86
N ALA A 92 18.42 -4.73 -34.37
CA ALA A 92 18.93 -5.32 -35.61
C ALA A 92 18.70 -4.42 -36.84
N ALA A 93 17.54 -3.75 -36.93
CA ALA A 93 17.26 -2.80 -37.99
C ALA A 93 18.16 -1.55 -37.93
N ALA A 94 18.48 -1.06 -36.73
CA ALA A 94 19.39 0.07 -36.55
C ALA A 94 20.84 -0.28 -36.93
N VAL A 95 21.32 -1.48 -36.61
CA VAL A 95 22.65 -1.96 -37.03
C VAL A 95 22.73 -2.15 -38.55
N ALA A 96 21.68 -2.69 -39.17
CA ALA A 96 21.61 -2.83 -40.63
C ALA A 96 21.63 -1.47 -41.35
N LEU A 97 20.97 -0.44 -40.80
CA LEU A 97 21.01 0.93 -41.33
C LEU A 97 22.38 1.59 -41.11
N ALA A 98 23.00 1.42 -39.93
CA ALA A 98 24.30 2.02 -39.63
C ALA A 98 25.45 1.44 -40.47
N VAL A 99 25.42 0.14 -40.80
CA VAL A 99 26.38 -0.49 -41.71
C VAL A 99 26.22 0.05 -43.14
N TRP A 100 25.00 0.40 -43.55
CA TRP A 100 24.75 0.88 -44.91
C TRP A 100 25.09 2.37 -45.10
N THR A 101 25.04 3.19 -44.05
CA THR A 101 25.35 4.63 -44.12
C THR A 101 26.76 5.00 -43.65
N GLY A 102 27.56 4.04 -43.17
CA GLY A 102 28.82 4.30 -42.44
C GLY A 102 30.11 4.50 -43.26
N GLN A 103 30.05 4.59 -44.59
CA GLN A 103 31.25 4.83 -45.42
C GLN A 103 31.28 6.28 -45.96
N GLY A 104 31.32 7.26 -45.05
CA GLY A 104 31.40 8.67 -45.43
C GLY A 104 31.86 9.55 -44.27
N ASP A 105 33.13 9.91 -44.32
CA ASP A 105 33.83 10.98 -43.61
C ASP A 105 33.64 11.16 -42.09
N ARG A 106 34.78 11.04 -41.41
CA ARG A 106 34.96 11.28 -39.98
C ARG A 106 35.47 12.72 -39.78
N PRO A 107 34.62 13.71 -39.47
CA PRO A 107 35.13 14.98 -38.96
C PRO A 107 35.55 14.80 -37.51
N SER A 108 36.86 14.83 -37.31
CA SER A 108 37.50 15.06 -36.03
C SER A 108 37.18 16.47 -35.55
N SER A 109 36.39 16.61 -34.49
CA SER A 109 36.46 17.78 -33.62
C SER A 109 35.99 17.41 -32.22
N VAL A 110 36.95 17.33 -31.31
CA VAL A 110 36.76 17.32 -29.86
C VAL A 110 36.55 18.77 -29.42
N PRO A 111 35.42 19.15 -28.79
CA PRO A 111 35.36 20.32 -27.95
C PRO A 111 35.57 19.95 -26.47
N ALA A 112 36.38 20.79 -25.82
CA ALA A 112 36.84 20.69 -24.45
C ALA A 112 35.71 20.84 -23.40
N PRO A 113 35.86 20.24 -22.20
CA PRO A 113 34.94 20.44 -21.10
C PRO A 113 35.05 21.87 -20.55
N THR A 114 33.92 22.58 -20.55
CA THR A 114 33.74 23.87 -19.87
C THR A 114 33.18 23.57 -18.48
N GLU A 115 33.95 23.87 -17.43
CA GLU A 115 33.51 23.83 -16.04
C GLU A 115 32.36 24.83 -15.80
N PRO A 116 31.25 24.43 -15.16
CA PRO A 116 30.31 25.38 -14.58
C PRO A 116 30.71 25.73 -13.14
N LEU A 117 30.79 27.05 -12.95
CA LEU A 117 31.07 27.81 -11.75
C LEU A 117 30.18 27.45 -10.55
N ALA A 118 30.80 27.57 -9.38
CA ALA A 118 30.19 27.54 -8.06
C ALA A 118 29.08 28.59 -7.89
N VAL A 119 27.94 28.18 -7.34
CA VAL A 119 26.94 29.07 -6.76
C VAL A 119 26.96 28.89 -5.25
N SER A 120 27.54 29.88 -4.58
CA SER A 120 27.38 30.13 -3.15
C SER A 120 25.99 30.70 -2.88
N SER A 121 25.26 30.14 -1.92
CA SER A 121 24.09 30.79 -1.28
C SER A 121 24.35 30.94 0.21
N PRO A 122 24.38 32.17 0.75
CA PRO A 122 24.29 32.42 2.19
C PRO A 122 22.83 32.76 2.55
N VAL A 123 22.15 31.88 3.29
CA VAL A 123 20.91 32.25 4.01
C VAL A 123 21.27 32.56 5.45
N ALA A 124 21.01 33.80 5.81
CA ALA A 124 21.33 34.43 7.07
C ALA A 124 20.55 33.81 8.24
N ALA A 125 21.27 33.58 9.33
CA ALA A 125 20.74 33.29 10.65
C ALA A 125 20.07 34.54 11.24
N ALA A 126 18.83 34.40 11.67
CA ALA A 126 18.16 35.37 12.55
C ALA A 126 18.28 34.89 14.01
N PRO A 127 18.70 35.76 14.96
CA PRO A 127 18.65 35.46 16.38
C PRO A 127 17.31 35.89 16.96
N GLY A 128 16.54 34.94 17.49
CA GLY A 128 15.28 35.15 18.20
C GLY A 128 15.34 34.62 19.64
N PRO A 129 14.62 35.23 20.60
CA PRO A 129 15.09 35.41 21.97
C PRO A 129 14.88 34.23 22.92
N ALA A 130 15.73 34.23 23.95
CA ALA A 130 15.72 33.35 25.11
C ALA A 130 14.33 33.17 25.74
N ARG A 131 13.85 31.92 25.79
CA ARG A 131 12.82 31.49 26.73
C ARG A 131 13.50 30.77 27.90
N ARG A 132 13.30 31.33 29.09
CA ARG A 132 13.66 30.75 30.38
C ARG A 132 12.79 29.52 30.70
N PRO A 133 13.28 28.62 31.56
CA PRO A 133 12.67 27.33 31.84
C PRO A 133 11.47 27.49 32.77
N THR A 134 10.39 26.78 32.46
CA THR A 134 9.36 26.46 33.45
C THR A 134 9.50 24.98 33.77
N ASP A 135 10.19 24.71 34.89
CA ASP A 135 9.98 23.51 35.68
C ASP A 135 8.50 23.51 36.11
N SER A 136 7.71 22.56 35.60
CA SER A 136 6.50 21.99 36.24
C SER A 136 5.63 21.28 35.19
N SER A 137 5.96 20.02 34.85
CA SER A 137 4.93 19.04 34.48
C SER A 137 5.49 17.61 34.47
N LEU A 138 5.91 17.11 35.62
CA LEU A 138 5.95 15.67 35.89
C LEU A 138 4.54 15.23 36.34
N ALA A 139 3.57 15.39 35.45
CA ALA A 139 2.25 14.77 35.57
C ALA A 139 2.10 13.82 34.38
N GLN A 140 2.40 12.54 34.67
CA GLN A 140 2.20 11.35 33.85
C GLN A 140 1.18 11.51 32.73
N ALA A 141 1.67 11.84 31.53
CA ALA A 141 0.98 11.55 30.28
C ALA A 141 1.05 10.03 30.07
N ARG A 142 -0.04 9.33 30.39
CA ARG A 142 -0.23 7.97 29.89
C ARG A 142 -0.26 8.04 28.35
N PRO A 143 0.61 7.31 27.63
CA PRO A 143 0.56 7.31 26.18
C PRO A 143 -0.79 6.76 25.73
N ASN A 144 -1.47 7.51 24.86
CA ASN A 144 -2.72 7.10 24.24
C ASN A 144 -2.45 5.91 23.30
N PRO A 145 -3.06 4.73 23.51
CA PRO A 145 -2.80 3.56 22.66
C PRO A 145 -3.26 3.72 21.20
N GLN A 146 -3.97 4.79 20.86
CA GLN A 146 -4.40 5.09 19.50
C GLN A 146 -3.37 5.85 18.65
N GLU A 147 -2.33 6.45 19.23
CA GLU A 147 -1.32 7.22 18.48
C GLU A 147 -0.19 6.36 17.89
N ARG A 148 -0.28 5.02 17.96
CA ARG A 148 0.83 4.13 17.55
C ARG A 148 0.91 3.84 16.04
N TRP A 149 -0.05 4.29 15.24
CA TRP A 149 -0.10 3.95 13.80
C TRP A 149 -0.44 5.12 12.88
N GLU A 150 -0.28 6.37 13.34
CA GLU A 150 -0.24 7.51 12.42
C GLU A 150 1.18 7.64 11.87
N LEU A 151 1.59 6.67 11.05
CA LEU A 151 2.61 6.99 10.05
C LEU A 151 1.95 8.01 9.12
N PRO A 152 2.47 9.24 9.01
CA PRO A 152 1.95 10.20 8.05
C PRO A 152 2.08 9.56 6.67
N MET A 153 0.96 9.06 6.16
CA MET A 153 0.86 8.62 4.77
C MET A 153 1.19 9.86 3.95
N PRO A 154 2.34 9.90 3.24
CA PRO A 154 2.60 11.01 2.35
C PRO A 154 1.44 11.09 1.37
N GLU A 155 0.90 12.29 1.17
CA GLU A 155 -0.19 12.50 0.20
C GLU A 155 0.32 12.03 -1.16
N LEU A 156 -0.23 10.92 -1.65
CA LEU A 156 0.16 10.29 -2.91
C LEU A 156 0.06 11.26 -4.11
N ASP A 157 -0.75 12.30 -3.97
CA ASP A 157 -0.97 13.35 -4.96
C ASP A 157 0.23 14.30 -5.12
N SER A 158 1.16 14.30 -4.16
CA SER A 158 2.38 15.13 -4.19
C SER A 158 3.56 14.45 -4.89
N LEU A 159 3.49 13.14 -5.11
CA LEU A 159 4.55 12.38 -5.79
C LEU A 159 4.46 12.60 -7.29
N SER A 160 5.58 13.02 -7.88
CA SER A 160 5.69 13.05 -9.33
C SER A 160 5.62 11.63 -9.90
N VAL A 161 5.21 11.52 -11.17
CA VAL A 161 5.10 10.22 -11.87
C VAL A 161 6.43 9.46 -11.83
N ASP A 162 7.55 10.18 -11.93
CA ASP A 162 8.89 9.59 -11.91
C ASP A 162 9.28 9.06 -10.52
N GLU A 163 8.87 9.74 -9.44
CA GLU A 163 9.08 9.27 -8.07
C GLU A 163 8.20 8.07 -7.74
N LEU A 164 6.96 8.06 -8.25
CA LEU A 164 6.08 6.91 -8.11
C LEU A 164 6.65 5.68 -8.82
N ASP A 165 7.18 5.85 -10.03
CA ASP A 165 7.86 4.80 -10.80
C ASP A 165 9.15 4.32 -10.12
N ALA A 166 9.90 5.22 -9.48
CA ALA A 166 11.07 4.87 -8.68
C ALA A 166 10.70 4.07 -7.42
N MET A 167 9.62 4.44 -6.72
CA MET A 167 9.11 3.67 -5.58
C MET A 167 8.61 2.28 -5.99
N LEU A 168 7.89 2.18 -7.12
CA LEU A 168 7.45 0.89 -7.66
C LEU A 168 8.63 -0.01 -8.03
N ARG A 169 9.66 0.52 -8.72
CA ARG A 169 10.90 -0.24 -8.97
C ARG A 169 11.60 -0.67 -7.69
N ALA A 170 11.65 0.19 -6.68
CA ALA A 170 12.29 -0.14 -5.41
C ALA A 170 11.56 -1.26 -4.64
N LEU A 171 10.25 -1.41 -4.84
CA LEU A 171 9.46 -2.52 -4.29
C LEU A 171 9.58 -3.80 -5.12
N ASP A 172 9.79 -3.69 -6.43
CA ASP A 172 10.05 -4.83 -7.31
C ASP A 172 11.48 -5.40 -7.16
N GLU A 173 12.46 -4.58 -6.82
CA GLU A 173 13.87 -4.97 -6.62
C GLU A 173 14.05 -6.11 -5.59
N PRO A 174 13.48 -6.07 -4.37
CA PRO A 174 13.59 -7.17 -3.42
C PRO A 174 12.84 -8.43 -3.88
N LEU A 175 11.82 -8.31 -4.73
CA LEU A 175 11.13 -9.44 -5.33
C LEU A 175 11.93 -10.07 -6.48
N ALA A 176 12.77 -9.28 -7.16
CA ALA A 176 13.68 -9.75 -8.18
C ALA A 176 14.95 -10.41 -7.60
N GLN A 177 15.39 -9.96 -6.42
CA GLN A 177 16.52 -10.57 -5.68
C GLN A 177 16.11 -11.78 -4.84
N ALA A 178 14.81 -11.98 -4.60
CA ALA A 178 14.29 -13.30 -4.28
C ALA A 178 14.42 -14.16 -5.54
N ASP A 179 15.64 -14.60 -5.83
CA ASP A 179 15.91 -15.70 -6.74
C ASP A 179 15.13 -16.87 -6.14
N VAL A 180 13.93 -17.09 -6.68
CA VAL A 180 13.21 -18.34 -6.56
C VAL A 180 14.08 -19.33 -7.34
N GLU A 181 15.22 -19.70 -6.73
CA GLU A 181 15.84 -20.98 -7.00
C GLU A 181 14.67 -21.94 -6.97
N THR A 182 14.44 -22.51 -8.14
CA THR A 182 13.29 -23.29 -8.46
C THR A 182 13.50 -24.59 -7.70
N VAL A 183 13.19 -24.57 -6.41
CA VAL A 183 12.98 -25.77 -5.62
C VAL A 183 11.85 -26.47 -6.34
N GLY A 184 12.23 -27.48 -7.13
CA GLY A 184 11.29 -28.27 -7.89
C GLY A 184 10.23 -28.80 -6.92
N PRO A 185 8.95 -28.85 -7.31
CA PRO A 185 7.86 -29.30 -6.44
C PRO A 185 7.98 -30.77 -5.98
N ASP A 186 9.08 -31.46 -6.29
CA ASP A 186 9.20 -32.91 -6.21
C ASP A 186 10.18 -33.40 -5.12
N GLU A 187 10.92 -32.54 -4.41
CA GLU A 187 11.91 -32.99 -3.39
C GLU A 187 11.86 -32.28 -2.02
N ALA A 188 11.05 -31.23 -1.83
CA ALA A 188 10.94 -30.51 -0.55
C ALA A 188 9.56 -30.68 0.13
N GLY A 189 8.86 -31.79 -0.14
CA GLY A 189 7.42 -31.91 0.12
C GLY A 189 7.00 -32.24 1.55
N ASP A 190 7.68 -33.16 2.24
CA ASP A 190 7.09 -33.76 3.45
C ASP A 190 7.95 -33.57 4.71
N ASP A 191 9.28 -33.69 4.63
CA ASP A 191 10.15 -33.68 5.81
C ASP A 191 10.27 -32.31 6.49
N GLU A 192 10.24 -31.22 5.72
CA GLU A 192 10.31 -29.86 6.26
C GLU A 192 8.98 -29.45 6.93
N LEU A 193 7.86 -29.93 6.40
CA LEU A 193 6.52 -29.68 6.93
C LEU A 193 6.29 -30.45 8.24
N GLU A 194 6.77 -31.70 8.34
CA GLU A 194 6.80 -32.47 9.59
C GLU A 194 7.64 -31.80 10.67
N SER A 195 8.81 -31.23 10.31
CA SER A 195 9.68 -30.53 11.24
C SER A 195 9.03 -29.27 11.82
N VAL A 196 8.31 -28.50 11.00
CA VAL A 196 7.59 -27.29 11.45
C VAL A 196 6.39 -27.65 12.31
N LEU A 197 5.65 -28.71 11.98
CA LEU A 197 4.52 -29.18 12.78
C LEU A 197 4.97 -29.73 14.13
N ALA A 198 6.06 -30.50 14.17
CA ALA A 198 6.63 -31.02 15.42
C ALA A 198 7.13 -29.91 16.36
N GLY A 199 7.58 -28.78 15.82
CA GLY A 199 7.96 -27.61 16.62
C GLY A 199 6.77 -26.84 17.22
N LEU A 200 5.57 -26.99 16.65
CA LEU A 200 4.35 -26.31 17.10
C LEU A 200 3.49 -27.14 18.07
N GLU A 201 3.69 -28.46 18.13
CA GLU A 201 3.03 -29.36 19.11
C GLU A 201 3.75 -29.44 20.47
N GLY A 202 4.68 -28.52 20.74
CA GLY A 202 5.32 -28.36 22.06
C GLY A 202 4.41 -27.75 23.12
#